data_AF-F8FPX7-F1
#
_entry.id   AF-F8FPX7-F1
#
_cell.length_a   1.000
_cell.length_b   1.000
_cell.length_c   1.000
_cell.angle_alpha   90.00
_cell.angle_beta   90.00
_cell.angle_gamma   90.00
#
_symmetry.space_group_name_H-M   'P 1'
#
loop_
_entity.id
_entity.type
_entity.pdbx_description
1 polymer ?
#
loop_
_entity_poly.entity_id
_entity_poly.type
_entity_poly.pdbx_seq_one_letter_code
_entity_poly.pdbx_strand_id
1 'polypeptide(L)'
;MAGSDVPEWEANLKQMMSEIDRLLRPGGTVILFETMGTGHTAPQPPPFLLEYYNQLERQYEFGHRWIRTDYTFRSPQEAEELTRFFFGDALADEVRQKGLPIVPECAGVWWKRKSKESGEVHPA
;
A
#
# COMPACT_ATOMS: atom_id res chain seq x y z
N MET A 1 -13.00 3.56 3.09
CA MET A 1 -11.87 3.01 2.29
C MET A 1 -11.65 3.95 1.10
N ALA A 2 -10.42 4.09 0.61
CA ALA A 2 -10.06 5.07 -0.41
C ALA A 2 -10.04 4.52 -1.86
N GLY A 3 -10.50 3.29 -2.07
CA GLY A 3 -10.66 2.72 -3.42
C GLY A 3 -11.78 3.43 -4.19
N SER A 4 -11.57 3.69 -5.47
CA SER A 4 -12.51 4.43 -6.32
C SER A 4 -13.82 3.68 -6.62
N ASP A 5 -13.90 2.41 -6.25
CA ASP A 5 -15.10 1.57 -6.24
C ASP A 5 -16.00 1.80 -5.01
N VAL A 6 -15.54 2.59 -4.02
CA VAL A 6 -16.27 2.90 -2.79
C VAL A 6 -16.94 4.28 -2.90
N PRO A 7 -18.22 4.43 -2.50
CA PRO A 7 -18.85 5.74 -2.41
C PRO A 7 -18.07 6.68 -1.49
N GLU A 8 -17.97 7.96 -1.89
CA GLU A 8 -17.30 9.01 -1.12
C GLU A 8 -15.82 8.71 -0.79
N TRP A 9 -15.15 7.89 -1.61
CA TRP A 9 -13.75 7.50 -1.38
C TRP A 9 -12.79 8.68 -1.23
N GLU A 10 -13.02 9.80 -1.93
CA GLU A 10 -12.22 11.02 -1.82
C GLU A 10 -12.37 11.68 -0.44
N ALA A 11 -13.61 11.71 0.09
CA ALA A 11 -13.88 12.24 1.42
C ALA A 11 -13.24 11.35 2.50
N ASN A 12 -13.33 10.02 2.32
CA ASN A 12 -12.66 9.04 3.17
C ASN A 12 -11.14 9.25 3.17
N LEU A 13 -10.54 9.43 1.99
CA LEU A 13 -9.11 9.68 1.84
C LEU A 13 -8.70 10.99 2.53
N LYS A 14 -9.46 12.06 2.34
CA LYS A 14 -9.23 13.34 3.02
C LYS A 14 -9.27 13.19 4.54
N GLN A 15 -10.25 12.44 5.06
CA GLN A 15 -10.36 12.18 6.49
C GLN A 15 -9.15 11.37 6.99
N MET A 16 -8.76 10.31 6.29
CA MET A 16 -7.56 9.52 6.62
C MET A 16 -6.30 10.38 6.68
N MET A 17 -6.07 11.23 5.69
CA MET A 17 -4.89 12.11 5.65
C MET A 17 -4.91 13.14 6.78
N SER A 18 -6.08 13.68 7.12
CA SER A 18 -6.25 14.58 8.27
C SER A 18 -5.91 13.89 9.59
N GLU A 19 -6.34 12.64 9.78
CA GLU A 19 -6.03 11.88 11.00
C GLU A 19 -4.56 11.50 11.09
N ILE A 20 -3.92 11.12 9.98
CA ILE A 20 -2.48 10.89 9.91
C ILE A 20 -1.73 12.15 10.32
N ASP A 21 -2.06 13.31 9.74
CA ASP A 21 -1.39 14.56 10.09
C ASP A 21 -1.59 14.92 11.57
N ARG A 22 -2.80 14.78 12.10
CA ARG A 22 -3.12 15.05 13.51
C ARG A 22 -2.29 14.19 14.47
N LEU A 23 -2.02 12.93 14.11
CA LEU A 23 -1.24 12.00 14.93
C LEU A 23 0.27 12.22 14.82
N LEU A 24 0.75 12.71 13.67
CA LEU A 24 2.17 12.98 13.47
C LEU A 24 2.63 14.20 14.28
N ARG A 25 3.69 14.00 15.06
CA ARG A 25 4.46 15.10 15.67
C ARG A 25 5.18 15.91 14.58
N PRO A 26 5.51 17.19 14.83
CA PRO A 26 6.35 17.98 13.93
C PRO A 26 7.64 17.22 13.56
N GLY A 27 7.95 17.14 12.28
CA GLY A 27 9.11 16.39 11.78
C GLY A 27 8.96 14.86 11.76
N GLY A 28 7.80 14.30 12.13
CA GLY A 28 7.48 12.87 12.04
C GLY A 28 7.25 12.40 10.61
N THR A 29 7.32 11.08 10.38
CA THR A 29 7.20 10.46 9.07
C THR A 29 6.04 9.46 9.07
N VAL A 30 5.22 9.52 8.02
CA VAL A 30 4.26 8.46 7.67
C VAL A 30 4.84 7.63 6.53
N ILE A 31 4.66 6.32 6.60
CA ILE A 31 4.96 5.37 5.53
C ILE A 31 3.70 4.52 5.32
N LEU A 32 3.20 4.48 4.10
CA LEU A 32 2.05 3.67 3.68
C LEU A 32 2.56 2.54 2.77
N PHE A 33 2.00 1.35 2.97
CA PHE A 33 2.22 0.19 2.12
C PHE A 33 0.89 -0.21 1.49
N GLU A 34 0.88 -0.37 0.17
CA GLU A 34 -0.31 -0.81 -0.58
C GLU A 34 0.08 -1.83 -1.63
N THR A 35 -0.87 -2.69 -2.03
CA THR A 35 -0.59 -3.69 -3.06
C THR A 35 -0.38 -3.03 -4.43
N MET A 36 0.70 -3.41 -5.08
CA MET A 36 0.99 -3.10 -6.48
C MET A 36 0.88 -4.36 -7.34
N GLY A 37 0.25 -5.43 -6.86
CA GLY A 37 -0.02 -6.65 -7.61
C GLY A 37 0.40 -7.91 -6.88
N THR A 38 -0.58 -8.66 -6.38
CA THR A 38 -0.41 -10.02 -5.86
C THR A 38 -0.42 -11.02 -7.00
N GLY A 39 0.51 -11.97 -6.99
CA GLY A 39 0.72 -12.96 -8.05
C GLY A 39 1.57 -12.45 -9.22
N HIS A 40 1.98 -11.17 -9.21
CA HIS A 40 2.71 -10.53 -10.29
C HIS A 40 4.17 -10.23 -9.92
N THR A 41 5.09 -10.47 -10.85
CA THR A 41 6.54 -10.23 -10.65
C THR A 41 6.97 -8.80 -10.97
N ALA A 42 6.08 -8.02 -11.59
CA ALA A 42 6.20 -6.60 -11.87
C ALA A 42 4.90 -5.89 -11.46
N PRO A 43 4.95 -4.58 -11.15
CA PRO A 43 3.77 -3.85 -10.68
C PRO A 43 2.58 -3.93 -11.65
N GLN A 44 1.46 -4.42 -11.14
CA GLN A 44 0.15 -4.47 -11.76
C GLN A 44 -0.91 -4.09 -10.70
N PRO A 45 -0.99 -2.80 -10.33
CA PRO A 45 -1.91 -2.35 -9.29
C PRO A 45 -3.38 -2.58 -9.67
N PRO A 46 -4.25 -2.91 -8.70
CA PRO A 46 -5.68 -2.99 -8.94
C PRO A 46 -6.24 -1.65 -9.47
N PRO A 47 -7.08 -1.65 -10.54
CA PRO A 47 -7.57 -0.42 -11.15
C PRO A 47 -8.27 0.53 -10.19
N PHE A 48 -8.99 0.00 -9.19
CA PHE A 48 -9.71 0.81 -8.21
C PHE A 48 -8.80 1.58 -7.23
N LEU A 49 -7.49 1.27 -7.17
CA LEU A 49 -6.52 1.97 -6.34
C LEU A 49 -5.72 3.03 -7.09
N LEU A 50 -5.78 3.07 -8.43
CA LEU A 50 -4.98 3.98 -9.24
C LEU A 50 -5.22 5.45 -8.89
N GLU A 51 -6.49 5.83 -8.69
CA GLU A 51 -6.84 7.22 -8.38
C GLU A 51 -6.42 7.63 -6.97
N TYR A 52 -6.47 6.70 -6.03
CA TYR A 52 -5.92 6.88 -4.68
C TYR A 52 -4.41 7.10 -4.73
N TYR A 53 -3.66 6.28 -5.48
CA TYR A 53 -2.22 6.45 -5.65
C TYR A 53 -1.87 7.78 -6.31
N ASN A 54 -2.63 8.17 -7.34
CA ASN A 54 -2.50 9.45 -8.00
C ASN A 54 -2.68 10.63 -7.01
N GLN A 55 -3.70 10.57 -6.14
CA GLN A 55 -3.90 11.59 -5.11
C GLN A 55 -2.78 11.61 -4.06
N LEU A 56 -2.28 10.46 -3.62
CA LEU A 56 -1.14 10.40 -2.68
C LEU A 56 0.07 11.18 -3.22
N GLU A 57 0.40 10.99 -4.50
CA GLU A 57 1.55 11.63 -5.12
C GLU A 57 1.28 13.11 -5.47
N ARG A 58 0.15 13.42 -6.11
CA ARG A 58 -0.11 14.76 -6.65
C ARG A 58 -0.71 15.75 -5.67
N GLN A 59 -1.65 15.30 -4.85
CA GLN A 59 -2.38 16.17 -3.92
C GLN A 59 -1.72 16.19 -2.54
N TYR A 60 -1.30 15.03 -2.07
CA TYR A 60 -0.70 14.91 -0.74
C TYR A 60 0.83 14.89 -0.78
N GLU A 61 1.46 14.93 -1.96
CA GLU A 61 2.91 15.11 -2.15
C GLU A 61 3.76 14.02 -1.45
N PHE A 62 3.25 12.78 -1.45
CA PHE A 62 4.05 11.65 -1.00
C PHE A 62 5.13 11.32 -2.04
N GLY A 63 6.33 10.98 -1.56
CA GLY A 63 7.30 10.25 -2.37
C GLY A 63 6.86 8.80 -2.54
N HIS A 64 7.22 8.18 -3.65
CA HIS A 64 6.81 6.81 -3.96
C HIS A 64 7.97 5.98 -4.54
N ARG A 65 8.00 4.70 -4.16
CA ARG A 65 8.75 3.62 -4.82
C ARG A 65 7.99 2.31 -4.62
N TRP A 66 8.24 1.30 -5.45
CA TRP A 66 7.76 -0.06 -5.20
C TRP A 66 8.92 -1.00 -4.86
N ILE A 67 8.60 -2.10 -4.20
CA ILE A 67 9.53 -3.16 -3.83
C ILE A 67 8.89 -4.53 -4.05
N ARG A 68 9.71 -5.58 -4.20
CA ARG A 68 9.24 -6.97 -4.15
C ARG A 68 9.06 -7.41 -2.71
N THR A 69 7.93 -8.06 -2.42
CA THR A 69 7.56 -8.56 -1.09
C THR A 69 6.94 -9.95 -1.18
N ASP A 70 7.55 -10.83 -1.99
CA ASP A 70 7.05 -12.18 -2.24
C ASP A 70 6.73 -12.95 -0.96
N TYR A 71 5.58 -13.59 -0.94
CA TYR A 71 5.20 -14.49 0.15
C TYR A 71 5.95 -15.81 -0.01
N THR A 72 6.63 -16.24 1.04
CA THR A 72 7.34 -17.53 1.10
C THR A 72 6.64 -18.45 2.09
N PHE A 73 6.28 -19.64 1.64
CA PHE A 73 5.56 -20.66 2.41
C PHE A 73 6.43 -21.89 2.67
N ARG A 74 5.99 -22.78 3.57
CA ARG A 74 6.73 -24.00 3.90
C ARG A 74 6.65 -25.06 2.81
N SER A 75 5.54 -25.08 2.06
CA SER A 75 5.30 -26.02 0.98
C SER A 75 4.40 -25.42 -0.11
N PRO A 76 4.41 -25.98 -1.34
CA PRO A 76 3.45 -25.60 -2.37
C PRO A 76 1.99 -25.78 -1.95
N GLN A 77 1.69 -26.79 -1.14
CA GLN A 77 0.33 -27.05 -0.64
C GLN A 77 -0.13 -25.95 0.32
N GLU A 78 0.73 -25.51 1.24
CA GLU A 78 0.42 -24.39 2.13
C GLU A 78 0.26 -23.08 1.34
N ALA A 79 1.12 -22.87 0.33
CA ALA A 79 1.01 -21.71 -0.56
C ALA A 79 -0.35 -21.68 -1.25
N GLU A 80 -0.81 -22.80 -1.81
CA GLU A 80 -2.15 -22.90 -2.40
C GLU A 80 -3.26 -22.61 -1.38
N GLU A 81 -3.26 -23.30 -0.23
CA GLU A 81 -4.32 -23.20 0.78
C GLU A 81 -4.49 -21.77 1.28
N LEU A 82 -3.39 -21.13 1.69
CA LEU A 82 -3.43 -19.77 2.22
C LEU A 82 -3.73 -18.74 1.13
N THR A 83 -3.20 -18.95 -0.09
CA THR A 83 -3.55 -18.06 -1.21
C THR A 83 -5.03 -18.13 -1.51
N ARG A 84 -5.64 -19.31 -1.48
CA ARG A 84 -7.08 -19.49 -1.71
C ARG A 84 -7.90 -18.76 -0.65
N PHE A 85 -7.50 -18.88 0.61
CA PHE A 85 -8.18 -18.22 1.73
C PHE A 85 -8.13 -16.68 1.64
N PHE A 86 -6.97 -16.10 1.31
CA PHE A 86 -6.79 -14.63 1.33
C PHE A 86 -7.12 -13.95 0.00
N PHE A 87 -6.83 -14.59 -1.14
CA PHE A 87 -6.86 -13.96 -2.47
C PHE A 87 -7.80 -14.65 -3.46
N GLY A 88 -8.44 -15.75 -3.05
CA GLY A 88 -9.45 -16.46 -3.84
C GLY A 88 -8.91 -17.51 -4.80
N ASP A 89 -9.84 -18.19 -5.46
CA ASP A 89 -9.56 -19.41 -6.22
C ASP A 89 -8.65 -19.20 -7.44
N ALA A 90 -8.84 -18.08 -8.16
CA ALA A 90 -8.12 -17.83 -9.40
C ALA A 90 -6.60 -17.81 -9.20
N LEU A 91 -6.11 -17.03 -8.23
CA LEU A 91 -4.68 -16.97 -7.93
C LEU A 91 -4.20 -18.29 -7.30
N ALA A 92 -4.99 -18.91 -6.44
CA ALA A 92 -4.62 -20.18 -5.82
C ALA A 92 -4.43 -21.30 -6.86
N ASP A 93 -5.26 -21.35 -7.90
CA ASP A 93 -5.13 -22.31 -8.98
C ASP A 93 -3.85 -22.10 -9.80
N GLU A 94 -3.43 -20.85 -10.02
CA GLU A 94 -2.13 -20.55 -10.62
C GLU A 94 -0.97 -21.01 -9.73
N VAL A 95 -1.05 -20.75 -8.41
CA VAL A 95 -0.04 -21.17 -7.44
C VAL A 95 0.10 -22.69 -7.43
N ARG A 96 -1.03 -23.41 -7.40
CA ARG A 96 -1.08 -24.86 -7.51
C ARG A 96 -0.44 -25.36 -8.81
N GLN A 97 -0.75 -24.72 -9.95
CA GLN A 97 -0.18 -25.10 -11.24
C GLN A 97 1.34 -24.89 -11.29
N LYS A 98 1.83 -23.79 -10.70
CA LYS A 98 3.27 -23.50 -10.62
C LYS A 98 4.00 -24.46 -9.67
N GLY A 99 3.33 -24.93 -8.63
CA GLY A 99 3.89 -25.91 -7.68
C GLY A 99 5.09 -25.38 -6.88
N LEU A 100 5.22 -24.05 -6.75
CA LEU A 100 6.28 -23.40 -5.99
C LEU A 100 5.75 -22.87 -4.65
N PRO A 101 6.54 -22.92 -3.57
CA PRO A 101 6.15 -22.37 -2.27
C PRO A 101 6.32 -20.83 -2.20
N ILE A 102 6.28 -20.13 -3.34
CA ILE A 102 6.51 -18.69 -3.44
C ILE A 102 5.37 -18.07 -4.26
N VAL A 103 4.75 -17.03 -3.71
CA VAL A 103 3.73 -16.23 -4.40
C VAL A 103 4.28 -14.82 -4.60
N PRO A 104 4.46 -14.36 -5.85
CA PRO A 104 4.98 -13.03 -6.12
C PRO A 104 4.09 -11.93 -5.52
N GLU A 105 4.71 -10.88 -5.01
CA GLU A 105 4.00 -9.65 -4.60
C GLU A 105 4.87 -8.45 -4.92
N CYS A 106 4.22 -7.43 -5.49
CA CYS A 106 4.77 -6.09 -5.56
C CYS A 106 4.03 -5.21 -4.56
N ALA A 107 4.75 -4.52 -3.67
CA ALA A 107 4.19 -3.55 -2.75
C ALA A 107 4.68 -2.14 -3.09
N GLY A 108 3.77 -1.18 -3.14
CA GLY A 108 4.11 0.24 -3.22
C GLY A 108 4.40 0.77 -1.82
N VAL A 109 5.34 1.72 -1.75
CA VAL A 109 5.76 2.39 -0.52
C VAL A 109 5.66 3.90 -0.76
N TRP A 110 4.74 4.53 -0.04
CA TRP A 110 4.57 5.99 -0.07
C TRP A 110 5.05 6.58 1.24
N TRP A 111 5.84 7.65 1.20
CA TRP A 111 6.30 8.33 2.41
C TRP A 111 6.13 9.84 2.33
N LYS A 112 5.83 10.45 3.48
CA LYS A 112 5.83 11.90 3.67
C LYS A 112 6.34 12.25 5.06
N ARG A 113 7.00 13.39 5.17
CA ARG A 113 7.42 13.97 6.46
C ARG A 113 6.55 15.18 6.78
N LYS A 114 6.01 15.24 8.00
CA LYS A 114 5.34 16.44 8.50
C LYS A 114 6.37 17.54 8.70
N SER A 115 6.05 18.75 8.27
CA SER A 115 6.92 19.91 8.50
C SER A 115 7.24 20.08 9.99
N LYS A 116 8.44 20.57 10.28
CA LYS A 116 8.75 21.04 11.63
C LYS A 116 8.04 22.37 11.83
N GLU A 117 7.51 22.59 13.02
CA GLU A 117 7.14 23.95 13.43
C GLU A 117 8.42 24.78 13.40
N SER A 118 8.39 25.90 12.68
CA SER A 118 9.43 26.91 12.76
C SER A 118 9.39 27.47 14.17
N GLY A 119 10.35 27.06 15.00
CA GLY A 119 10.44 27.53 16.39
C GLY A 119 10.43 29.06 16.42
N GLU A 120 9.61 29.63 17.31
CA GLU A 120 9.71 31.04 17.68
C GLU A 120 11.16 31.34 18.06
N VAL A 121 11.80 32.21 17.30
CA VAL A 121 13.06 32.84 17.70
C VAL A 121 12.67 33.81 18.82
N HIS A 122 12.80 33.41 20.08
CA HIS A 122 12.79 34.36 21.18
C HIS A 122 14.13 35.13 21.14
N PRO A 123 14.11 36.45 20.88
CA PRO A 123 15.31 37.25 21.03
C PRO A 123 15.70 37.29 22.52
N ALA A 124 17.01 37.17 22.75
CA ALA A 124 17.66 37.28 24.06
C ALA A 124 17.61 38.72 24.61
#